data_AF-A0A939B5S8-F1
#
_entry.id   AF-A0A939B5S8-F1
#
_cell.length_a   1.000
_cell.length_b   1.000
_cell.length_c   1.000
_cell.angle_alpha   90.00
_cell.angle_beta   90.00
_cell.angle_gamma   90.00
#
_symmetry.space_group_name_H-M   'P 1'
#
loop_
_entity.id
_entity.type
_entity.pdbx_description
1 polymer ?
#
loop_
_entity_poly.entity_id
_entity_poly.type
_entity_poly.pdbx_seq_one_letter_code
_entity_poly.pdbx_strand_id
1 'polypeptide(L)'
;MSNFDIKRFAKVAQWTWRMNFKGALSYAAGMSFGFLCTYIGWIYPYLKGMDAGGEERMVHSISFCTLVYLLIFIISGTWIFADMKTKAACTTVKLQPASDLEKFLVRFLGVTLGVAVMGIVSFCIADIVRIVACLITGVDYVTFSLPYFLQMVFTNADITGNLTSAGSTYPTAVNFVAAGWCFWAQSLYILGGTALRRYQFAITSTVHAALFIAMTVVVAYGNGNIEATVMDEGLAPTFYTIGAVLFGIAVLNWWFSYRIFKRMQVINNKWINL
;
A
#
# COMPACT_ATOMS: atom_id res chain seq x y z
N MET A 1 -23.06 -5.85 -25.09
CA MET A 1 -22.27 -5.39 -23.92
C MET A 1 -22.79 -4.01 -23.58
N SER A 2 -23.27 -3.75 -22.36
CA SER A 2 -23.61 -2.38 -22.00
C SER A 2 -22.31 -1.57 -21.92
N ASN A 3 -22.27 -0.43 -22.59
CA ASN A 3 -21.15 0.49 -22.50
C ASN A 3 -20.94 0.90 -21.02
N PHE A 4 -19.69 1.19 -20.67
CA PHE A 4 -19.36 1.79 -19.38
C PHE A 4 -20.13 3.10 -19.24
N ASP A 5 -20.83 3.27 -18.12
CA ASP A 5 -21.64 4.44 -17.83
C ASP A 5 -21.15 5.10 -16.54
N ILE A 6 -20.68 6.33 -16.65
CA ILE A 6 -20.10 7.07 -15.53
C ILE A 6 -21.12 7.37 -14.43
N LYS A 7 -22.39 7.59 -14.77
CA LYS A 7 -23.45 7.88 -13.78
C LYS A 7 -23.75 6.63 -12.98
N ARG A 8 -23.80 5.47 -13.63
CA ARG A 8 -23.99 4.17 -13.00
C ARG A 8 -22.80 3.81 -12.11
N PHE A 9 -21.57 4.00 -12.61
CA PHE A 9 -20.35 3.86 -11.84
C PHE A 9 -20.34 4.72 -10.57
N ALA A 10 -20.65 6.01 -10.68
CA ALA A 10 -20.69 6.93 -9.55
C ALA A 10 -21.74 6.53 -8.49
N LYS A 11 -22.92 6.06 -8.92
CA LYS A 11 -23.95 5.53 -8.00
C LYS A 11 -23.46 4.29 -7.24
N VAL A 12 -22.78 3.37 -7.92
CA VAL A 12 -22.17 2.19 -7.28
C VAL A 12 -21.08 2.62 -6.30
N ALA A 13 -20.22 3.57 -6.69
CA ALA A 13 -19.17 4.10 -5.82
C ALA A 13 -19.74 4.73 -4.55
N GLN A 14 -20.77 5.58 -4.69
CA GLN A 14 -21.43 6.21 -3.55
C GLN A 14 -22.10 5.19 -2.63
N TRP A 15 -22.75 4.19 -3.20
CA TRP A 15 -23.35 3.10 -2.43
C TRP A 15 -22.30 2.29 -1.67
N THR A 16 -21.21 1.90 -2.33
CA THR A 16 -20.11 1.13 -1.72
C THR A 16 -19.43 1.94 -0.61
N TRP A 17 -19.20 3.23 -0.82
CA TRP A 17 -18.65 4.13 0.20
C TRP A 17 -19.53 4.16 1.44
N ARG A 18 -20.84 4.39 1.28
CA ARG A 18 -21.77 4.44 2.42
C ARG A 18 -21.82 3.12 3.19
N MET A 19 -21.79 2.00 2.48
CA MET A 19 -21.81 0.67 3.11
C MET A 19 -20.54 0.40 3.92
N ASN A 20 -19.38 0.83 3.42
CA ASN A 20 -18.08 0.56 4.02
C ASN A 20 -17.54 1.72 4.88
N PHE A 21 -18.29 2.81 5.05
CA PHE A 21 -17.83 4.04 5.72
C PHE A 21 -17.32 3.78 7.15
N LYS A 22 -18.07 2.99 7.94
CA LYS A 22 -17.64 2.62 9.29
C LYS A 22 -16.35 1.79 9.29
N GLY A 23 -16.21 0.90 8.30
CA GLY A 23 -14.98 0.12 8.10
C GLY A 23 -13.80 1.02 7.73
N ALA A 24 -14.01 2.00 6.86
CA ALA A 24 -12.99 2.99 6.50
C ALA A 24 -12.56 3.84 7.72
N LEU A 25 -13.51 4.27 8.56
CA LEU A 25 -13.20 5.00 9.79
C LEU A 25 -12.41 4.15 10.79
N SER A 26 -12.82 2.89 10.98
CA SER A 26 -12.11 1.95 11.84
C SER A 26 -10.69 1.67 11.34
N TYR A 27 -10.51 1.51 10.02
CA TYR A 27 -9.21 1.39 9.38
C TYR A 27 -8.36 2.63 9.66
N ALA A 28 -8.94 3.83 9.47
CA ALA A 28 -8.23 5.08 9.69
C ALA A 28 -7.77 5.24 11.14
N ALA A 29 -8.65 4.92 12.10
CA ALA A 29 -8.35 4.98 13.52
C ALA A 29 -7.25 3.97 13.91
N GLY A 30 -7.36 2.72 13.44
CA GLY A 30 -6.36 1.68 13.72
C GLY A 30 -4.98 2.04 13.15
N MET A 31 -4.93 2.56 11.93
CA MET A 31 -3.68 2.99 11.31
C MET A 31 -3.08 4.23 12.00
N SER A 32 -3.92 5.20 12.40
CA SER A 32 -3.49 6.36 13.18
C SER A 32 -2.87 5.93 14.51
N PHE A 33 -3.50 4.97 15.19
CA PHE A 33 -2.96 4.40 16.42
C PHE A 33 -1.60 3.73 16.19
N GLY A 34 -1.45 2.96 15.10
CA GLY A 34 -0.16 2.37 14.71
C GLY A 34 0.95 3.41 14.51
N PHE A 35 0.66 4.53 13.84
CA PHE A 35 1.61 5.64 13.70
C PHE A 35 1.87 6.38 15.02
N LEU A 36 0.91 6.44 15.94
CA LEU A 36 1.17 7.02 17.26
C LEU A 36 2.16 6.19 18.07
N CYS A 37 2.10 4.85 17.97
CA CYS A 37 3.06 3.97 18.65
C CYS A 37 4.52 4.26 18.24
N THR A 38 4.76 4.56 16.97
CA THR A 38 6.10 4.87 16.46
C THR A 38 6.58 6.25 16.90
N TYR A 39 5.66 7.21 17.02
CA TYR A 39 5.94 8.53 17.58
C TYR A 39 6.18 8.53 19.09
N ILE A 40 5.54 7.63 19.86
CA ILE A 40 5.86 7.44 21.28
C ILE A 40 7.33 7.04 21.45
N GLY A 41 7.83 6.15 20.59
CA GLY A 41 9.26 5.77 20.57
C GLY A 41 10.20 6.96 20.31
N TRP A 42 9.74 7.96 19.55
CA TRP A 42 10.48 9.21 19.31
C TRP A 42 10.40 10.18 20.50
N ILE A 43 9.23 10.36 21.13
CA ILE A 43 9.03 11.30 22.26
C ILE A 43 9.69 10.78 23.55
N TYR A 44 9.66 9.47 23.81
CA TYR A 44 10.09 8.87 25.07
C TYR A 44 11.46 9.32 25.61
N PRO A 45 12.52 9.44 24.78
CA PRO A 45 13.81 10.01 25.16
C PRO A 45 13.77 11.43 25.73
N TYR A 46 12.99 12.31 25.12
CA TYR A 46 12.84 13.70 25.56
C TYR A 46 12.20 13.75 26.94
N LEU A 47 11.19 12.90 27.18
CA LEU A 47 10.55 12.79 28.49
C LEU A 47 11.51 12.29 29.59
N LYS A 48 12.61 11.62 29.21
CA LYS A 48 13.66 11.16 30.12
C LYS A 48 14.85 12.13 30.23
N GLY A 49 14.82 13.27 29.54
CA GLY A 49 15.92 14.23 29.52
C GLY A 49 17.20 13.68 28.86
N MET A 50 17.07 12.70 27.96
CA MET A 50 18.20 12.18 27.19
C MET A 50 18.50 13.12 26.01
N ASP A 51 19.77 13.23 25.61
CA ASP A 51 20.12 13.86 24.34
C ASP A 51 19.49 13.06 23.19
N ALA A 52 18.62 13.71 22.43
CA ALA A 52 17.62 13.03 21.63
C ALA A 52 17.67 13.36 20.13
N GLY A 53 18.73 14.00 19.62
CA GLY A 53 18.95 14.09 18.16
C GLY A 53 17.71 14.52 17.36
N GLY A 54 16.95 15.49 17.90
CA GLY A 54 15.83 16.23 17.32
C GLY A 54 15.17 15.60 16.10
N GLU A 55 15.71 16.09 15.00
CA GLU A 55 15.31 15.89 13.63
C GLU A 55 15.60 14.49 13.10
N GLU A 56 16.81 13.96 13.31
CA GLU A 56 17.22 12.65 12.77
C GLU A 56 16.31 11.52 13.27
N ARG A 57 15.99 11.52 14.57
CA ARG A 57 15.09 10.51 15.15
C ARG A 57 13.66 10.66 14.65
N MET A 58 13.21 11.89 14.43
CA MET A 58 11.87 12.16 13.88
C MET A 58 11.79 11.61 12.44
N VAL A 59 12.79 11.89 11.62
CA VAL A 59 12.91 11.36 10.26
C VAL A 59 12.93 9.82 10.27
N HIS A 60 13.65 9.20 11.20
CA HIS A 60 13.66 7.74 11.33
C HIS A 60 12.27 7.17 11.70
N SER A 61 11.55 7.81 12.62
CA SER A 61 10.17 7.43 12.94
C SER A 61 9.22 7.59 11.75
N ILE A 62 9.39 8.65 10.95
CA ILE A 62 8.60 8.88 9.73
C ILE A 62 8.93 7.83 8.66
N SER A 63 10.20 7.44 8.52
CA SER A 63 10.63 6.35 7.64
C SER A 63 9.95 5.03 8.03
N PHE A 64 9.92 4.71 9.33
CA PHE A 64 9.21 3.53 9.81
C PHE A 64 7.68 3.63 9.57
N CYS A 65 7.07 4.80 9.79
CA CYS A 65 5.66 5.04 9.41
C CYS A 65 5.41 4.83 7.91
N THR A 66 6.35 5.25 7.06
CA THR A 66 6.28 5.07 5.61
C THR A 66 6.33 3.59 5.24
N LEU A 67 7.22 2.82 5.85
CA LEU A 67 7.28 1.37 5.67
C LEU A 67 5.98 0.68 6.10
N VAL A 68 5.44 1.04 7.27
CA VAL A 68 4.15 0.53 7.76
C VAL A 68 3.02 0.90 6.80
N TYR A 69 2.99 2.14 6.29
CA TYR A 69 2.01 2.59 5.30
C TYR A 69 2.06 1.75 4.03
N LEU A 70 3.26 1.55 3.45
CA LEU A 70 3.44 0.76 2.23
C LEU A 70 3.06 -0.70 2.42
N LEU A 71 3.42 -1.31 3.56
CA LEU A 71 3.04 -2.69 3.88
C LEU A 71 1.53 -2.84 4.00
N ILE A 72 0.85 -1.95 4.73
CA ILE A 72 -0.60 -2.02 4.86
C ILE A 72 -1.27 -1.75 3.52
N PHE A 73 -0.76 -0.78 2.74
CA PHE A 73 -1.24 -0.55 1.37
C PHE A 73 -1.19 -1.83 0.55
N ILE A 74 -0.05 -2.53 0.51
CA ILE A 74 0.10 -3.82 -0.19
C ILE A 74 -0.83 -4.91 0.38
N ILE A 75 -0.95 -5.01 1.70
CA ILE A 75 -1.74 -6.08 2.32
C ILE A 75 -3.23 -5.88 2.08
N SER A 76 -3.68 -4.62 2.03
CA SER A 76 -5.08 -4.25 1.88
C SER A 76 -5.72 -4.84 0.63
N GLY A 77 -4.93 -5.11 -0.43
CA GLY A 77 -5.41 -5.74 -1.67
C GLY A 77 -6.20 -7.04 -1.43
N THR A 78 -5.86 -7.80 -0.39
CA THR A 78 -6.59 -9.03 -0.02
C THR A 78 -8.04 -8.80 0.40
N TRP A 79 -8.38 -7.57 0.81
CA TRP A 79 -9.70 -7.18 1.31
C TRP A 79 -10.62 -6.61 0.24
N ILE A 80 -10.25 -6.66 -1.04
CA ILE A 80 -11.04 -6.16 -2.18
C ILE A 80 -12.50 -6.66 -2.19
N PHE A 81 -12.76 -7.86 -1.67
CA PHE A 81 -14.10 -8.46 -1.54
C PHE A 81 -14.49 -8.77 -0.09
N ALA A 82 -13.96 -8.02 0.88
CA ALA A 82 -14.33 -8.18 2.29
C ALA A 82 -15.84 -8.00 2.53
N ASP A 83 -16.51 -7.19 1.70
CA ASP A 83 -17.94 -6.93 1.70
C ASP A 83 -18.78 -8.03 1.03
N MET A 84 -18.17 -9.06 0.41
CA MET A 84 -18.87 -10.12 -0.32
C MET A 84 -18.71 -11.53 0.28
N LYS A 85 -18.26 -11.64 1.54
CA LYS A 85 -18.01 -12.94 2.19
C LYS A 85 -19.28 -13.79 2.38
N THR A 86 -20.44 -13.17 2.55
CA THR A 86 -21.71 -13.87 2.76
C THR A 86 -22.51 -13.99 1.47
N LYS A 87 -23.32 -15.05 1.35
CA LYS A 87 -24.22 -15.24 0.19
C LYS A 87 -25.14 -14.04 -0.03
N ALA A 88 -25.70 -13.49 1.06
CA ALA A 88 -26.58 -12.33 1.00
C ALA A 88 -25.83 -11.11 0.44
N ALA A 89 -24.65 -10.78 0.97
CA ALA A 89 -23.90 -9.62 0.52
C ALA A 89 -23.38 -9.78 -0.92
N CYS A 90 -22.93 -10.98 -1.29
CA CYS A 90 -22.54 -11.29 -2.67
C CYS A 90 -23.71 -11.10 -3.64
N THR A 91 -24.91 -11.59 -3.28
CA THR A 91 -26.14 -11.39 -4.05
C THR A 91 -26.45 -9.90 -4.19
N THR A 92 -26.42 -9.13 -3.10
CA THR A 92 -26.68 -7.68 -3.11
C THR A 92 -25.79 -6.95 -4.10
N VAL A 93 -24.49 -7.29 -4.14
CA VAL A 93 -23.54 -6.67 -5.06
C VAL A 93 -23.79 -7.11 -6.50
N LYS A 94 -23.97 -8.41 -6.74
CA LYS A 94 -24.16 -8.94 -8.09
C LYS A 94 -25.45 -8.46 -8.73
N LEU A 95 -26.51 -8.23 -7.94
CA LEU A 95 -27.81 -7.73 -8.41
C LEU A 95 -27.87 -6.21 -8.64
N GLN A 96 -26.85 -5.44 -8.27
CA GLN A 96 -26.85 -4.02 -8.59
C GLN A 96 -26.98 -3.81 -10.10
N PRO A 97 -27.79 -2.83 -10.55
CA PRO A 97 -27.97 -2.52 -11.96
C PRO A 97 -26.73 -1.77 -12.47
N ALA A 98 -25.61 -2.49 -12.61
CA ALA A 98 -24.31 -2.03 -13.09
C ALA A 98 -23.56 -3.18 -13.76
N SER A 99 -22.68 -2.85 -14.70
CA SER A 99 -21.81 -3.81 -15.36
C SER A 99 -20.80 -4.41 -14.37
N ASP A 100 -20.30 -5.62 -14.66
CA ASP A 100 -19.26 -6.23 -13.84
C ASP A 100 -17.97 -5.39 -13.80
N LEU A 101 -17.68 -4.67 -14.88
CA LEU A 101 -16.51 -3.78 -14.94
C LEU A 101 -16.63 -2.64 -13.94
N GLU A 102 -17.77 -1.96 -13.90
CA GLU A 102 -17.99 -0.85 -12.95
C GLU A 102 -17.95 -1.34 -11.50
N LYS A 103 -18.61 -2.47 -11.21
CA LYS A 103 -18.62 -3.08 -9.88
C LYS A 103 -17.22 -3.47 -9.41
N PHE A 104 -16.38 -3.97 -10.32
CA PHE A 104 -14.99 -4.31 -10.02
C PHE A 104 -14.14 -3.05 -9.83
N LEU A 105 -14.23 -2.07 -10.74
CA LEU A 105 -13.44 -0.84 -10.68
C LEU A 105 -13.69 -0.04 -9.41
N VAL A 106 -14.94 0.03 -8.93
CA VAL A 106 -15.24 0.71 -7.65
C VAL A 106 -14.47 0.07 -6.50
N ARG A 107 -14.40 -1.27 -6.45
CA ARG A 107 -13.69 -2.01 -5.40
C ARG A 107 -12.19 -1.92 -5.54
N PHE A 108 -11.70 -2.04 -6.78
CA PHE A 108 -10.31 -1.87 -7.12
C PHE A 108 -9.81 -0.48 -6.70
N LEU A 109 -10.53 0.59 -7.03
CA LEU A 109 -10.18 1.96 -6.64
C LEU A 109 -10.34 2.16 -5.12
N GLY A 110 -11.32 1.52 -4.49
CA GLY A 110 -11.47 1.55 -3.03
C GLY A 110 -10.27 0.96 -2.29
N VAL A 111 -9.77 -0.20 -2.74
CA VAL A 111 -8.63 -0.89 -2.10
C VAL A 111 -7.27 -0.31 -2.49
N THR A 112 -7.19 0.43 -3.60
CA THR A 112 -5.97 1.12 -4.03
C THR A 112 -6.00 2.57 -3.56
N LEU A 113 -6.67 3.45 -4.30
CA LEU A 113 -6.73 4.89 -4.01
C LEU A 113 -7.40 5.18 -2.68
N GLY A 114 -8.50 4.49 -2.35
CA GLY A 114 -9.21 4.71 -1.09
C GLY A 114 -8.31 4.42 0.11
N VAL A 115 -7.65 3.26 0.14
CA VAL A 115 -6.70 2.90 1.20
C VAL A 115 -5.51 3.85 1.24
N ALA A 116 -4.96 4.24 0.08
CA ALA A 116 -3.84 5.17 0.00
C ALA A 116 -4.19 6.53 0.64
N VAL A 117 -5.34 7.09 0.30
CA VAL A 117 -5.84 8.36 0.86
C VAL A 117 -6.12 8.22 2.36
N MET A 118 -6.80 7.14 2.76
CA MET A 118 -7.11 6.93 4.19
C MET A 118 -5.84 6.81 5.04
N GLY A 119 -4.77 6.21 4.51
CA GLY A 119 -3.51 6.14 5.25
C GLY A 119 -2.79 7.49 5.39
N ILE A 120 -2.88 8.37 4.39
CA ILE A 120 -2.40 9.76 4.51
C ILE A 120 -3.21 10.50 5.58
N VAL A 121 -4.54 10.36 5.56
CA VAL A 121 -5.43 10.95 6.59
C VAL A 121 -5.06 10.45 7.99
N SER A 122 -4.83 9.14 8.14
CA SER A 122 -4.38 8.54 9.40
C SER A 122 -3.05 9.10 9.88
N PHE A 123 -2.10 9.31 8.97
CA PHE A 123 -0.82 9.91 9.30
C PHE A 123 -1.00 11.35 9.80
N CYS A 124 -1.84 12.16 9.14
CA CYS A 124 -2.15 13.52 9.59
C CYS A 124 -2.77 13.54 10.99
N ILE A 125 -3.72 12.65 11.28
CA ILE A 125 -4.35 12.53 12.61
C ILE A 125 -3.28 12.21 13.66
N ALA A 126 -2.42 11.22 13.40
CA ALA A 126 -1.34 10.84 14.31
C ALA A 126 -0.34 11.98 14.53
N ASP A 127 0.02 12.71 13.47
CA ASP A 127 0.98 13.81 13.56
C ASP A 127 0.40 15.01 14.35
N ILE A 128 -0.88 15.34 14.17
CA ILE A 128 -1.55 16.39 14.97
C ILE A 128 -1.55 16.01 16.45
N VAL A 129 -1.91 14.76 16.77
CA VAL A 129 -1.91 14.28 18.16
C VAL A 129 -0.51 14.29 18.76
N ARG A 130 0.52 13.90 17.98
CA ARG A 130 1.92 14.01 18.39
C ARG A 130 2.33 15.45 18.69
N ILE A 131 2.01 16.39 17.80
CA ILE A 131 2.31 17.82 17.97
C ILE A 131 1.68 18.35 19.25
N VAL A 132 0.41 18.05 19.50
CA VAL A 132 -0.28 18.44 20.75
C VAL A 132 0.43 17.84 21.96
N ALA A 133 0.84 16.57 21.91
CA ALA A 133 1.58 15.94 23.00
C ALA A 133 2.93 16.62 23.27
N CYS A 134 3.68 17.00 22.23
CA CYS A 134 4.93 17.75 22.35
C CYS A 134 4.73 19.12 23.00
N LEU A 135 3.67 19.84 22.61
CA LEU A 135 3.34 21.15 23.19
C LEU A 135 2.98 21.04 24.68
N ILE A 136 2.30 19.98 25.09
CA ILE A 136 1.96 19.74 26.51
C ILE A 136 3.19 19.35 27.33
N THR A 137 4.11 18.59 26.75
CA THR A 137 5.28 18.03 27.45
C THR A 137 6.50 18.94 27.41
N GLY A 138 6.46 20.04 26.65
CA GLY A 138 7.56 20.99 26.52
C GLY A 138 8.73 20.46 25.69
N VAL A 139 8.47 19.61 24.69
CA VAL A 139 9.51 19.13 23.76
C VAL A 139 9.84 20.25 22.77
N ASP A 140 11.12 20.62 22.68
CA ASP A 140 11.59 21.79 21.91
C ASP A 140 11.48 21.60 20.38
N TYR A 141 11.54 20.37 19.89
CA TYR A 141 11.49 20.08 18.45
C TYR A 141 10.09 19.66 17.99
N VAL A 142 9.34 20.60 17.42
CA VAL A 142 7.98 20.38 16.91
C VAL A 142 7.86 20.90 15.48
N THR A 143 7.74 19.99 14.52
CA THR A 143 7.55 20.31 13.10
C THR A 143 6.45 19.45 12.49
N PHE A 144 5.80 19.92 11.43
CA PHE A 144 4.79 19.12 10.72
C PHE A 144 5.46 18.05 9.87
N SER A 145 5.11 16.78 10.08
CA SER A 145 5.83 15.62 9.53
C SER A 145 5.37 15.22 8.13
N LEU A 146 4.20 15.70 7.69
CA LEU A 146 3.57 15.27 6.43
C LEU A 146 4.45 15.49 5.19
N PRO A 147 5.20 16.60 5.02
CA PRO A 147 6.06 16.79 3.85
C PRO A 147 7.12 15.69 3.71
N TYR A 148 7.78 15.32 4.82
CA TYR A 148 8.76 14.23 4.86
C TYR A 148 8.12 12.88 4.50
N PHE A 149 6.92 12.62 5.02
CA PHE A 149 6.19 11.38 4.71
C PHE A 149 5.80 11.31 3.23
N LEU A 150 5.22 12.38 2.66
CA LEU A 150 4.85 12.42 1.26
C LEU A 150 6.08 12.34 0.35
N GLN A 151 7.20 12.94 0.75
CA GLN A 151 8.47 12.76 0.07
C GLN A 151 8.84 11.28 0.00
N MET A 152 8.97 10.61 1.15
CA MET A 152 9.38 9.21 1.20
C MET A 152 8.43 8.26 0.44
N VAL A 153 7.15 8.61 0.31
CA VAL A 153 6.16 7.79 -0.42
C VAL A 153 6.16 8.05 -1.93
N PHE A 154 6.26 9.31 -2.36
CA PHE A 154 5.91 9.71 -3.72
C PHE A 154 7.03 10.33 -4.54
N THR A 155 8.12 10.80 -3.95
CA THR A 155 9.13 11.55 -4.69
C THR A 155 10.55 11.35 -4.17
N ASN A 156 11.50 11.45 -5.09
CA ASN A 156 12.92 11.52 -4.78
C ASN A 156 13.41 12.97 -4.71
N ALA A 157 12.51 13.94 -4.59
CA ALA A 157 12.84 15.34 -4.36
C ALA A 157 12.73 15.69 -2.88
N ASP A 158 13.69 16.45 -2.37
CA ASP A 158 13.62 17.01 -1.04
C ASP A 158 12.49 18.05 -0.90
N ILE A 159 12.25 18.48 0.34
CA ILE A 159 11.20 19.44 0.67
C ILE A 159 11.42 20.81 -0.02
N THR A 160 12.65 21.12 -0.43
CA THR A 160 12.98 22.33 -1.20
C THR A 160 12.75 22.17 -2.71
N GLY A 161 12.33 20.99 -3.16
CA GLY A 161 12.09 20.66 -4.56
C GLY A 161 13.35 20.26 -5.32
N ASN A 162 14.50 20.13 -4.65
CA ASN A 162 15.71 19.63 -5.28
C ASN A 162 15.61 18.11 -5.37
N LEU A 163 15.81 17.56 -6.57
CA LEU A 163 15.91 16.10 -6.70
C LEU A 163 17.16 15.66 -5.93
N THR A 164 16.99 14.81 -4.91
CA THR A 164 18.11 14.30 -4.09
C THR A 164 19.11 13.49 -4.92
N SER A 165 18.76 13.19 -6.17
CA SER A 165 19.57 12.48 -7.15
C SER A 165 19.55 13.16 -8.54
N ALA A 166 19.40 14.50 -8.61
CA ALA A 166 19.44 15.24 -9.88
C ALA A 166 20.69 14.86 -10.69
N GLY A 167 20.49 14.20 -11.84
CA GLY A 167 21.57 13.78 -12.74
C GLY A 167 22.21 12.41 -12.44
N SER A 168 21.84 11.72 -11.35
CA SER A 168 22.33 10.36 -11.06
C SER A 168 21.30 9.30 -11.47
N THR A 169 21.69 8.42 -12.39
CA THR A 169 20.82 7.36 -12.94
C THR A 169 20.55 6.21 -11.99
N TYR A 170 21.45 5.98 -11.03
CA TYR A 170 21.40 4.80 -10.18
C TYR A 170 20.34 4.89 -9.06
N PRO A 171 20.28 5.94 -8.23
CA PRO A 171 19.23 6.09 -7.21
C PRO A 171 17.83 6.18 -7.84
N THR A 172 17.71 6.77 -9.03
CA THR A 172 16.44 6.79 -9.77
C THR A 172 16.02 5.40 -10.25
N ALA A 173 16.97 4.55 -10.66
CA ALA A 173 16.69 3.18 -11.06
C ALA A 173 16.26 2.30 -9.85
N VAL A 174 16.94 2.46 -8.70
CA VAL A 174 16.58 1.77 -7.45
C VAL A 174 15.16 2.14 -7.00
N ASN A 175 14.81 3.43 -7.03
CA ASN A 175 13.45 3.87 -6.69
C ASN A 175 12.41 3.36 -7.69
N PHE A 176 12.75 3.28 -8.98
CA PHE A 176 11.85 2.75 -10.00
C PHE A 176 11.55 1.26 -9.79
N VAL A 177 12.56 0.44 -9.47
CA VAL A 177 12.33 -0.99 -9.16
C VAL A 177 11.59 -1.18 -7.84
N ALA A 178 11.85 -0.34 -6.83
CA ALA A 178 11.11 -0.36 -5.56
C ALA A 178 9.62 -0.02 -5.76
N ALA A 179 9.31 0.97 -6.61
CA ALA A 179 7.94 1.26 -7.01
C ALA A 179 7.33 0.07 -7.77
N GLY A 180 8.03 -0.49 -8.76
CA GLY A 180 7.61 -1.68 -9.48
C GLY A 180 7.28 -2.85 -8.55
N TRP A 181 8.11 -3.09 -7.54
CA TRP A 181 7.89 -4.07 -6.48
C TRP A 181 6.61 -3.80 -5.70
N CYS A 182 6.39 -2.57 -5.22
CA CYS A 182 5.20 -2.21 -4.46
C CYS A 182 3.91 -2.42 -5.29
N PHE A 183 3.91 -2.03 -6.56
CA PHE A 183 2.77 -2.21 -7.46
C PHE A 183 2.51 -3.68 -7.76
N TRP A 184 3.57 -4.44 -8.03
CA TRP A 184 3.47 -5.88 -8.24
C TRP A 184 2.96 -6.61 -6.99
N ALA A 185 3.51 -6.31 -5.82
CA ALA A 185 3.07 -6.89 -4.56
C ALA A 185 1.59 -6.56 -4.31
N GLN A 186 1.19 -5.29 -4.42
CA GLN A 186 -0.21 -4.90 -4.23
C GLN A 186 -1.14 -5.61 -5.24
N SER A 187 -0.73 -5.75 -6.49
CA SER A 187 -1.50 -6.50 -7.50
C SER A 187 -1.64 -7.98 -7.15
N LEU A 188 -0.60 -8.61 -6.58
CA LEU A 188 -0.61 -10.00 -6.15
C LEU A 188 -1.58 -10.20 -4.99
N TYR A 189 -1.64 -9.26 -4.04
CA TYR A 189 -2.61 -9.27 -2.94
C TYR A 189 -4.05 -9.09 -3.43
N ILE A 190 -4.27 -8.22 -4.42
CA ILE A 190 -5.57 -8.10 -5.10
C ILE A 190 -5.92 -9.42 -5.79
N LEU A 191 -4.99 -10.04 -6.52
CA LEU A 191 -5.20 -11.32 -7.17
C LEU A 191 -5.54 -12.42 -6.16
N GLY A 192 -4.78 -12.56 -5.09
CA GLY A 192 -5.05 -13.49 -4.01
C GLY A 192 -6.40 -13.25 -3.34
N GLY A 193 -6.75 -11.99 -3.06
CA GLY A 193 -8.06 -11.60 -2.54
C GLY A 193 -9.22 -11.91 -3.49
N THR A 194 -8.99 -11.82 -4.81
CA THR A 194 -9.99 -12.18 -5.81
C THR A 194 -10.12 -13.68 -6.05
N ALA A 195 -9.00 -14.41 -6.08
CA ALA A 195 -8.95 -15.81 -6.46
C ALA A 195 -9.31 -16.75 -5.31
N LEU A 196 -8.82 -16.46 -4.10
CA LEU A 196 -8.99 -17.32 -2.94
C LEU A 196 -10.27 -16.94 -2.18
N ARG A 197 -10.97 -17.93 -1.64
CA ARG A 197 -12.15 -17.71 -0.78
C ARG A 197 -11.82 -17.74 0.71
N ARG A 198 -10.82 -18.53 1.08
CA ARG A 198 -10.39 -18.76 2.48
C ARG A 198 -8.90 -18.49 2.61
N TYR A 199 -8.51 -17.97 3.77
CA TYR A 199 -7.10 -17.71 4.12
C TYR A 199 -6.34 -16.87 3.08
N GLN A 200 -7.05 -15.95 2.40
CA GLN A 200 -6.54 -15.14 1.29
C GLN A 200 -5.24 -14.45 1.66
N PHE A 201 -5.21 -13.79 2.82
CA PHE A 201 -4.03 -13.11 3.34
C PHE A 201 -2.86 -14.05 3.60
N ALA A 202 -3.09 -15.16 4.32
CA ALA A 202 -2.03 -16.08 4.70
C ALA A 202 -1.38 -16.73 3.46
N ILE A 203 -2.19 -17.30 2.56
CA ILE A 203 -1.68 -17.96 1.35
C ILE A 203 -0.93 -16.96 0.47
N THR A 204 -1.50 -15.78 0.24
CA THR A 204 -0.87 -14.78 -0.63
C THR A 204 0.42 -14.24 -0.04
N SER A 205 0.48 -14.04 1.29
CA SER A 205 1.70 -13.62 1.97
C SER A 205 2.78 -14.69 1.92
N THR A 206 2.42 -15.97 2.06
CA THR A 206 3.37 -17.08 1.89
C THR A 206 3.93 -17.13 0.48
N VAL A 207 3.07 -16.98 -0.54
CA VAL A 207 3.50 -16.93 -1.95
C VAL A 207 4.40 -15.72 -2.20
N HIS A 208 4.01 -14.54 -1.70
CA HIS A 208 4.81 -13.32 -1.84
C HIS A 208 6.19 -13.46 -1.20
N ALA A 209 6.27 -13.98 0.03
CA ALA A 209 7.53 -14.23 0.73
C ALA A 209 8.41 -15.24 -0.03
N ALA A 210 7.83 -16.35 -0.51
CA ALA A 210 8.57 -17.34 -1.30
C ALA A 210 9.14 -16.74 -2.59
N LEU A 211 8.38 -15.90 -3.30
CA LEU A 211 8.82 -15.22 -4.51
C LEU A 211 9.92 -14.19 -4.21
N PHE A 212 9.81 -13.44 -3.11
CA PHE A 212 10.86 -12.50 -2.69
C PHE A 212 12.16 -13.23 -2.35
N ILE A 213 12.09 -14.34 -1.60
CA ILE A 213 13.25 -15.17 -1.28
C ILE A 213 13.88 -15.73 -2.56
N ALA A 214 13.08 -16.29 -3.47
CA ALA A 214 13.57 -16.82 -4.74
C ALA A 214 14.28 -15.75 -5.57
N MET A 215 13.71 -14.54 -5.66
CA MET A 215 14.35 -13.41 -6.34
C MET A 215 15.67 -13.03 -5.69
N THR A 216 15.72 -12.98 -4.35
CA THR A 216 16.93 -12.63 -3.59
C THR A 216 18.03 -13.68 -3.79
N VAL A 217 17.66 -14.97 -3.80
CA VAL A 217 18.59 -16.08 -4.06
C VAL A 217 19.18 -15.99 -5.47
N VAL A 218 18.36 -15.72 -6.49
CA VAL A 218 18.84 -15.54 -7.87
C VAL A 218 19.87 -14.40 -7.96
N VAL A 219 19.60 -13.27 -7.29
CA VAL A 219 20.55 -12.14 -7.23
C VAL A 219 21.84 -12.55 -6.49
N ALA A 220 21.72 -13.24 -5.36
CA ALA A 220 22.87 -13.70 -4.57
C ALA A 220 23.77 -14.68 -5.35
N TYR A 221 23.20 -15.60 -6.13
CA TYR A 221 23.97 -16.53 -6.96
C TYR A 221 24.78 -15.84 -8.05
N GLY A 222 24.31 -14.70 -8.56
CA GLY A 222 24.99 -13.97 -9.64
C GLY A 222 26.28 -13.28 -9.20
N ASN A 223 26.33 -12.76 -7.97
CA ASN A 223 27.42 -11.87 -7.52
C ASN A 223 28.03 -12.23 -6.16
N GLY A 224 27.50 -13.23 -5.44
CA GLY A 224 27.96 -13.66 -4.12
C GLY A 224 27.72 -12.65 -2.97
N ASN A 225 27.45 -11.39 -3.31
CA ASN A 225 27.17 -10.31 -2.37
C ASN A 225 26.00 -9.45 -2.90
N ILE A 226 24.85 -9.54 -2.21
CA ILE A 226 23.64 -8.81 -2.56
C ILE A 226 23.84 -7.31 -2.36
N GLU A 227 24.58 -6.87 -1.35
CA GLU A 227 24.82 -5.46 -1.07
C GLU A 227 25.72 -4.82 -2.14
N ALA A 228 26.76 -5.54 -2.58
CA ALA A 228 27.61 -5.08 -3.67
C ALA A 228 26.83 -4.99 -4.99
N THR A 229 25.93 -5.94 -5.26
CA THR A 229 25.02 -5.90 -6.43
C THR A 229 23.99 -4.78 -6.32
N VAL A 230 23.49 -4.62 -5.10
CA VAL A 230 22.85 -3.43 -4.52
C VAL A 230 23.34 -2.17 -5.20
N MET A 231 24.54 -1.82 -4.74
CA MET A 231 25.24 -0.55 -4.88
C MET A 231 26.02 -0.37 -6.19
N ASP A 232 25.98 -1.33 -7.10
CA ASP A 232 26.66 -1.22 -8.39
C ASP A 232 25.89 -0.30 -9.35
N GLU A 233 26.42 0.90 -9.56
CA GLU A 233 25.85 1.91 -10.46
C GLU A 233 25.71 1.41 -11.90
N GLY A 234 26.58 0.50 -12.35
CA GLY A 234 26.54 -0.11 -13.68
C GLY A 234 25.29 -0.96 -13.92
N LEU A 235 24.59 -1.38 -12.86
CA LEU A 235 23.37 -2.18 -12.95
C LEU A 235 22.09 -1.33 -13.04
N ALA A 236 22.19 0.00 -13.12
CA ALA A 236 21.02 0.87 -13.28
C ALA A 236 20.07 0.45 -14.43
N PRO A 237 20.54 0.09 -15.65
CA PRO A 237 19.66 -0.41 -16.72
C PRO A 237 18.93 -1.71 -16.35
N THR A 238 19.59 -2.58 -15.58
CA THR A 238 19.02 -3.84 -15.09
C THR A 238 17.88 -3.57 -14.12
N PHE A 239 18.05 -2.63 -13.17
CA PHE A 239 16.97 -2.25 -12.24
C PHE A 239 15.76 -1.65 -12.98
N TYR A 240 15.96 -0.81 -13.99
CA TYR A 240 14.86 -0.33 -14.84
C TYR A 240 14.13 -1.48 -15.53
N THR A 241 14.87 -2.44 -16.08
CA THR A 241 14.29 -3.61 -16.76
C THR A 241 13.46 -4.45 -15.80
N ILE A 242 13.99 -4.75 -14.61
CA ILE A 242 13.27 -5.49 -13.57
C ILE A 242 12.01 -4.74 -13.14
N GLY A 243 12.12 -3.43 -12.87
CA GLY A 243 10.98 -2.58 -12.52
C GLY A 243 9.88 -2.63 -13.59
N ALA A 244 10.24 -2.50 -14.87
CA ALA A 244 9.30 -2.57 -15.98
C ALA A 244 8.59 -3.93 -16.08
N VAL A 245 9.32 -5.03 -15.87
CA VAL A 245 8.74 -6.38 -15.81
C VAL A 245 7.74 -6.51 -14.66
N LEU A 246 8.08 -6.01 -13.46
CA LEU A 246 7.20 -6.03 -12.30
C LEU A 246 5.91 -5.25 -12.55
N PHE A 247 5.99 -4.07 -13.16
CA PHE A 247 4.81 -3.30 -13.59
C PHE A 247 3.96 -4.07 -14.61
N GLY A 248 4.58 -4.74 -15.59
CA GLY A 248 3.89 -5.58 -16.57
C GLY A 248 3.12 -6.72 -15.89
N ILE A 249 3.76 -7.43 -14.95
CA ILE A 249 3.11 -8.49 -14.18
C ILE A 249 1.98 -7.92 -13.30
N ALA A 250 2.13 -6.70 -12.77
CA ALA A 250 1.09 -6.05 -11.98
C ALA A 250 -0.21 -5.85 -12.79
N VAL A 251 -0.06 -5.37 -14.03
CA VAL A 251 -1.19 -5.20 -14.96
C VAL A 251 -1.85 -6.55 -15.27
N LEU A 252 -1.06 -7.59 -15.49
CA LEU A 252 -1.57 -8.96 -15.72
C LEU A 252 -2.36 -9.48 -14.52
N ASN A 253 -1.86 -9.29 -13.30
CA ASN A 253 -2.55 -9.67 -12.06
C ASN A 253 -3.91 -8.98 -11.94
N TRP A 254 -3.97 -7.67 -12.15
CA TRP A 254 -5.24 -6.93 -12.12
C TRP A 254 -6.22 -7.37 -13.21
N TRP A 255 -5.71 -7.67 -14.41
CA TRP A 255 -6.52 -8.21 -15.49
C TRP A 255 -7.11 -9.59 -15.14
N PHE A 256 -6.30 -10.49 -14.57
CA PHE A 256 -6.78 -11.78 -14.08
C PHE A 256 -7.79 -11.64 -12.95
N SER A 257 -7.57 -10.72 -12.00
CA SER A 257 -8.54 -10.41 -10.93
C SER A 257 -9.90 -10.03 -11.49
N TYR A 258 -9.94 -9.18 -12.51
CA TYR A 258 -11.18 -8.80 -13.19
C TYR A 258 -11.86 -10.01 -13.86
N ARG A 259 -11.09 -10.85 -14.57
CA ARG A 259 -11.60 -12.07 -15.22
C ARG A 259 -12.22 -13.05 -14.21
N ILE A 260 -11.58 -13.21 -13.05
CA ILE A 260 -12.09 -14.05 -11.96
C ILE A 260 -13.37 -13.45 -11.40
N PHE A 261 -13.40 -12.15 -11.09
CA PHE A 261 -14.58 -11.47 -10.56
C PHE A 261 -15.81 -11.65 -11.46
N LYS A 262 -15.64 -11.57 -12.78
CA LYS A 262 -16.72 -11.75 -13.74
C LYS A 262 -17.34 -13.16 -13.69
N ARG A 263 -16.52 -14.18 -13.43
CA ARG A 263 -16.94 -15.58 -13.35
C ARG A 263 -17.35 -16.03 -11.94
N MET A 264 -17.19 -15.15 -10.95
CA MET A 264 -17.44 -15.46 -9.54
C MET A 264 -18.90 -15.81 -9.28
N GLN A 265 -19.13 -16.99 -8.69
CA GLN A 265 -20.45 -17.49 -8.33
C GLN A 265 -20.92 -16.97 -6.96
N VAL A 266 -22.22 -16.72 -6.84
CA VAL A 266 -22.85 -16.24 -5.59
C VAL A 266 -22.82 -17.30 -4.49
N ILE A 267 -23.08 -18.56 -4.86
CA ILE A 267 -22.93 -19.72 -3.97
C ILE A 267 -21.68 -20.45 -4.45
N ASN A 268 -20.67 -20.53 -3.58
CA ASN A 268 -19.48 -21.31 -3.87
C ASN A 268 -18.98 -21.91 -2.55
N ASN A 269 -18.83 -23.24 -2.49
CA ASN A 269 -18.28 -23.92 -1.31
C ASN A 269 -16.80 -24.32 -1.50
N LYS A 270 -16.21 -23.98 -2.65
CA LYS A 270 -14.83 -24.29 -3.01
C LYS A 270 -13.84 -23.30 -2.39
N TRP A 271 -12.57 -23.67 -2.45
CA TRP A 271 -11.44 -22.88 -1.95
C TRP A 271 -11.10 -21.68 -2.85
N ILE A 272 -11.48 -21.74 -4.12
CA ILE A 272 -11.26 -20.73 -5.15
C ILE A 272 -12.61 -20.09 -5.50
N ASN A 273 -12.64 -18.80 -5.80
CA ASN A 273 -13.83 -18.04 -6.17
C ASN A 273 -14.36 -18.30 -7.60
N LEU A 274 -14.09 -19.49 -8.16
CA LEU A 274 -14.55 -19.97 -9.47
C LEU A 274 -15.42 -21.24 -9.35
#